data_AF-A0A1E3VXQ5-F1
#
_entry.id   AF-A0A1E3VXQ5-F1
#
_cell.length_a   1.000
_cell.length_b   1.000
_cell.length_c   1.000
_cell.angle_alpha   90.00
_cell.angle_beta   90.00
_cell.angle_gamma   90.00
#
_symmetry.space_group_name_H-M   'P 1'
#
loop_
_entity.id
_entity.type
_entity.pdbx_description
1 polymer ?
#
loop_
_entity_poly.entity_id
_entity_poly.type
_entity_poly.pdbx_seq_one_letter_code
_entity_poly.pdbx_strand_id
1 'polypeptide(L)'
;MHQALDDAAKQFSDPPRMIANRAVQLEGMLAAQGIDESAPELIETLSRAVARADRKEGFGSVCQHYFYLRQQGVGREAALQQLKEARLARPGNRVLHG
;
A
#
# COMPACT_ATOMS: atom_id res chain seq x y z
N MET A 1 1.80 -0.14 17.37
CA MET A 1 2.77 -0.05 16.25
C MET A 1 3.44 -1.39 15.96
N HIS A 2 4.15 -2.03 16.91
CA HIS A 2 4.87 -3.30 16.65
C HIS A 2 3.98 -4.42 16.10
N GLN A 3 2.83 -4.69 16.73
CA GLN A 3 1.89 -5.73 16.25
C GLN A 3 1.41 -5.48 14.80
N ALA A 4 1.09 -4.23 14.46
CA ALA A 4 0.63 -3.87 13.12
C ALA A 4 1.73 -4.08 12.06
N LEU A 5 3.00 -3.88 12.42
CA LEU A 5 4.12 -4.12 11.54
C LEU A 5 4.37 -5.62 11.31
N ASP A 6 4.25 -6.43 12.36
CA ASP A 6 4.39 -7.88 12.26
C ASP A 6 3.27 -8.50 11.41
N ASP A 7 2.04 -8.00 11.56
CA ASP A 7 0.91 -8.45 10.76
C ASP A 7 0.97 -7.97 9.30
N ALA A 8 1.51 -6.77 9.07
CA ALA A 8 1.80 -6.29 7.72
C ALA A 8 2.94 -7.11 7.06
N ALA A 9 3.99 -7.48 7.81
CA ALA A 9 5.10 -8.29 7.29
C ALA A 9 4.67 -9.72 6.90
N LYS A 10 3.54 -10.22 7.41
CA LYS A 10 2.93 -11.46 6.91
C LYS A 10 2.32 -11.30 5.52
N GLN A 11 1.88 -10.09 5.16
CA GLN A 11 1.16 -9.78 3.92
C GLN A 11 2.08 -9.22 2.82
N PHE A 12 3.10 -8.45 3.21
CA PHE A 12 4.07 -7.86 2.28
C PHE A 12 5.36 -8.67 2.21
N SER A 13 6.11 -8.48 1.12
CA SER A 13 7.49 -9.01 1.01
C SER A 13 8.53 -8.17 1.78
N ASP A 14 8.13 -7.00 2.30
CA ASP A 14 9.01 -6.06 2.97
C ASP A 14 9.14 -6.39 4.47
N PRO A 15 10.34 -6.27 5.08
CA PRO A 15 10.51 -6.45 6.52
C PRO A 15 9.88 -5.29 7.32
N PRO A 16 9.53 -5.50 8.61
CA PRO A 16 8.87 -4.49 9.47
C PRO A 16 9.51 -3.10 9.43
N ARG A 17 10.84 -3.01 9.49
CA ARG A 17 11.59 -1.74 9.41
C ARG A 17 11.33 -0.99 8.10
N MET A 18 11.26 -1.72 6.98
CA MET A 18 10.98 -1.11 5.68
C MET A 18 9.53 -0.65 5.57
N ILE A 19 8.58 -1.42 6.12
CA ILE A 19 7.17 -1.02 6.17
C ILE A 19 7.03 0.29 6.96
N ALA A 20 7.62 0.38 8.14
CA ALA A 20 7.61 1.60 8.95
C ALA A 20 8.22 2.80 8.21
N ASN A 21 9.42 2.65 7.65
CA ASN A 21 10.10 3.74 6.93
C ASN A 21 9.29 4.23 5.73
N ARG A 22 8.68 3.31 4.98
CA ARG A 22 7.85 3.64 3.80
C ARG A 22 6.54 4.33 4.19
N ALA A 23 5.95 3.95 5.31
CA ALA A 23 4.75 4.61 5.84
C ALA A 23 5.05 6.06 6.25
N VAL A 24 6.16 6.30 6.95
CA VAL A 24 6.61 7.67 7.32
C VAL A 24 6.93 8.51 6.08
N GLN A 25 7.56 7.90 5.06
CA GLN A 25 7.79 8.60 3.79
C GLN A 25 6.48 8.99 3.11
N LEU A 26 5.50 8.07 3.06
CA LEU A 26 4.19 8.33 2.47
C LEU A 26 3.43 9.44 3.21
N GLU A 27 3.40 9.39 4.55
CA GLU A 27 2.85 10.43 5.41
C GLU A 27 3.45 11.80 5.07
N GLY A 28 4.78 11.91 4.99
CA GLY A 28 5.45 13.15 4.61
C GLY A 28 5.10 13.64 3.20
N MET A 29 4.97 12.72 2.24
CA MET A 29 4.57 13.04 0.87
C MET A 29 3.13 13.55 0.77
N LEU A 30 2.20 12.95 1.53
CA LEU A 30 0.79 13.37 1.59
C LEU A 30 0.66 14.72 2.31
N ALA A 31 1.38 14.91 3.42
CA ALA A 31 1.41 16.17 4.14
C ALA A 31 1.91 17.33 3.26
N ALA A 32 2.90 17.08 2.40
CA ALA A 32 3.37 18.06 1.41
C ALA A 32 2.32 18.44 0.35
N GLN A 33 1.20 17.70 0.26
CA GLN A 33 0.04 18.02 -0.58
C GLN A 33 -1.15 18.54 0.25
N GLY A 34 -0.95 18.81 1.55
CA GLY A 34 -2.02 19.23 2.46
C GLY A 34 -2.98 18.11 2.87
N ILE A 35 -2.57 16.85 2.71
CA ILE A 35 -3.36 15.67 3.07
C ILE A 35 -2.82 15.11 4.40
N ASP A 36 -3.66 15.12 5.43
CA ASP A 36 -3.29 14.60 6.76
C ASP A 36 -3.70 13.13 6.91
N GLU A 37 -2.71 12.23 6.86
CA GLU A 37 -2.86 10.78 7.07
C GLU A 37 -1.61 10.24 7.76
N SER A 38 -1.79 9.60 8.93
CA SER A 38 -0.65 9.20 9.76
C SER A 38 -0.02 7.86 9.33
N ALA A 39 1.29 7.71 9.53
CA ALA A 39 1.99 6.46 9.20
C ALA A 39 1.36 5.18 9.84
N PRO A 40 0.94 5.16 11.12
CA PRO A 40 0.24 4.02 11.70
C PRO A 40 -1.07 3.67 10.97
N GLU A 41 -1.87 4.68 10.63
CA GLU A 41 -3.13 4.48 9.91
C GLU A 41 -2.91 3.97 8.48
N LEU A 42 -1.90 4.50 7.80
CA LEU A 42 -1.51 4.09 6.46
C LEU A 42 -1.10 2.61 6.44
N ILE A 43 -0.33 2.14 7.43
CA ILE A 43 0.02 0.72 7.55
C ILE A 43 -1.23 -0.14 7.67
N GLU A 44 -2.14 0.21 8.56
CA GLU A 44 -3.37 -0.56 8.80
C GLU A 44 -4.27 -0.59 7.56
N THR A 45 -4.54 0.58 6.98
CA THR A 45 -5.47 0.70 5.85
C THR A 45 -4.94 0.07 4.57
N LEU A 46 -3.66 0.28 4.26
CA LEU A 46 -3.05 -0.32 3.07
C LEU A 46 -2.92 -1.83 3.23
N SER A 47 -2.61 -2.35 4.43
CA SER A 47 -2.61 -3.80 4.68
C SER A 47 -3.99 -4.41 4.42
N ARG A 48 -5.06 -3.80 4.94
CA ARG A 48 -6.43 -4.26 4.72
C ARG A 48 -6.84 -4.25 3.24
N ALA A 49 -6.41 -3.24 2.49
CA ALA A 49 -6.72 -3.13 1.06
C ALA A 49 -6.12 -4.26 0.23
N VAL A 50 -4.97 -4.81 0.65
CA VAL A 50 -4.24 -5.85 -0.10
C VAL A 50 -4.39 -7.25 0.46
N ALA A 51 -5.00 -7.42 1.63
CA ALA A 51 -5.13 -8.70 2.34
C ALA A 51 -5.78 -9.85 1.52
N ARG A 52 -6.49 -9.52 0.43
CA ARG A 52 -7.12 -10.49 -0.48
C ARG A 52 -6.36 -10.73 -1.78
N ALA A 53 -5.17 -10.17 -1.96
CA ALA A 53 -4.35 -10.42 -3.13
C ALA A 53 -3.66 -11.79 -3.01
N ASP A 54 -3.71 -12.61 -4.06
CA ASP A 54 -3.10 -13.95 -4.10
C ASP A 54 -1.56 -13.96 -4.05
N ARG A 55 -0.93 -12.77 -4.10
CA ARG A 55 0.53 -12.61 -4.12
C ARG A 55 0.99 -11.56 -3.13
N LYS A 56 2.09 -11.85 -2.42
CA LYS A 56 2.80 -10.85 -1.62
C LYS A 56 3.47 -9.84 -2.56
N GLU A 57 3.14 -8.58 -2.39
CA GLU A 57 3.82 -7.46 -3.06
C GLU A 57 4.66 -6.67 -2.05
N GLY A 58 5.52 -5.77 -2.55
CA GLY A 58 6.26 -4.86 -1.68
C GLY A 58 5.35 -3.72 -1.20
N PHE A 59 5.39 -3.41 0.09
CA PHE A 59 4.63 -2.32 0.70
C PHE A 59 4.89 -0.97 0.00
N GLY A 60 6.12 -0.74 -0.47
CA GLY A 60 6.46 0.48 -1.20
C GLY A 60 5.75 0.63 -2.55
N SER A 61 5.50 -0.47 -3.26
CA SER A 61 4.70 -0.41 -4.51
C SER A 61 3.26 -0.01 -4.20
N VAL A 62 2.76 -0.39 -3.03
CA VAL A 62 1.42 -0.04 -2.54
C VAL A 62 1.36 1.43 -2.18
N CYS A 63 2.35 1.92 -1.42
CA CYS A 63 2.50 3.33 -1.09
C CYS A 63 2.58 4.22 -2.34
N GLN A 64 3.37 3.83 -3.35
CA GLN A 64 3.52 4.60 -4.59
C GLN A 64 2.20 4.71 -5.35
N HIS A 65 1.46 3.61 -5.52
CA HIS A 65 0.17 3.64 -6.22
C HIS A 65 -0.87 4.45 -5.44
N TYR A 66 -0.92 4.26 -4.11
CA TYR A 66 -1.81 5.05 -3.26
C TYR A 66 -1.51 6.55 -3.38
N PHE A 67 -0.23 6.95 -3.25
CA PHE A 67 0.18 8.34 -3.41
C PHE A 67 -0.20 8.92 -4.76
N TYR A 68 0.02 8.18 -5.85
CA TYR A 68 -0.36 8.61 -7.21
C TYR A 68 -1.86 8.91 -7.31
N LEU A 69 -2.72 8.09 -6.71
CA LEU A 69 -4.17 8.32 -6.68
C LEU A 69 -4.52 9.57 -5.85
N ARG A 70 -3.93 9.70 -4.65
CA ARG A 70 -4.16 10.87 -3.78
C ARG A 70 -3.69 12.17 -4.44
N GLN A 71 -2.58 12.15 -5.16
CA GLN A 71 -2.05 13.29 -5.93
C GLN A 71 -3.01 13.73 -7.05
N GLN A 72 -3.79 12.81 -7.64
CA GLN A 72 -4.82 13.13 -8.63
C GLN A 72 -6.12 13.68 -8.01
N GLY A 73 -6.16 13.90 -6.70
CA GLY A 73 -7.35 14.34 -5.98
C GLY A 73 -8.35 13.22 -5.70
N VAL A 74 -7.99 11.95 -5.94
CA VAL A 74 -8.86 10.81 -5.59
C VAL A 74 -8.95 10.73 -4.06
N GLY A 75 -10.16 10.74 -3.52
CA GLY A 75 -10.43 10.59 -2.08
C GLY A 75 -9.90 9.27 -1.50
N ARG A 76 -9.62 9.23 -0.19
CA ARG A 76 -9.04 8.06 0.53
C ARG A 76 -9.77 6.76 0.21
N GLU A 77 -11.09 6.71 0.39
CA GLU A 77 -11.90 5.52 0.13
C GLU A 77 -11.85 5.07 -1.34
N ALA A 78 -12.00 6.02 -2.28
CA ALA A 78 -11.94 5.73 -3.70
C ALA A 78 -10.53 5.24 -4.12
N ALA A 79 -9.48 5.80 -3.53
CA ALA A 79 -8.11 5.38 -3.77
C ALA A 79 -7.88 3.95 -3.25
N LEU A 80 -8.36 3.61 -2.05
CA LEU A 80 -8.27 2.26 -1.49
C LEU A 80 -9.05 1.23 -2.32
N GLN A 81 -10.22 1.61 -2.84
CA GLN A 81 -11.02 0.73 -3.69
C GLN A 81 -10.31 0.46 -5.04
N GLN A 82 -9.80 1.49 -5.70
CA GLN A 82 -9.00 1.34 -6.93
C GLN A 82 -7.71 0.53 -6.69
N LEU A 83 -7.06 0.76 -5.54
CA LEU A 83 -5.87 0.02 -5.12
C LEU A 83 -6.17 -1.48 -4.99
N LYS A 84 -7.30 -1.84 -4.39
CA LYS A 84 -7.78 -3.22 -4.25
C LYS A 84 -8.13 -3.84 -5.61
N GLU A 85 -8.89 -3.13 -6.45
CA GLU A 85 -9.25 -3.58 -7.79
C GLU A 85 -8.03 -3.85 -8.67
N ALA A 86 -7.04 -2.96 -8.67
CA ALA A 86 -5.81 -3.11 -9.44
C ALA A 86 -5.00 -4.36 -9.05
N ARG A 87 -5.18 -4.88 -7.83
CA ARG A 87 -4.50 -6.10 -7.34
C ARG A 87 -5.27 -7.36 -7.67
N LEU A 88 -6.60 -7.28 -7.63
CA LEU A 88 -7.47 -8.37 -8.08
C LEU A 88 -7.42 -8.54 -9.61
N ALA A 89 -7.29 -7.44 -10.36
CA ALA A 89 -7.29 -7.42 -11.81
C ALA A 89 -5.93 -7.73 -12.46
N ARG A 90 -4.87 -7.99 -11.68
CA ARG A 90 -3.56 -8.44 -12.21
C ARG A 90 -3.50 -9.97 -12.21
N PRO A 91 -3.97 -10.67 -13.26
CA PRO A 91 -3.68 -12.08 -13.42
C PRO A 91 -2.16 -12.28 -13.46
N GLY A 92 -1.68 -13.35 -12.83
CA GLY A 92 -0.28 -13.77 -12.91
C GLY A 92 0.18 -13.71 -14.36
N ASN A 93 1.27 -12.99 -14.62
CA ASN A 93 1.78 -12.82 -15.96
C ASN A 93 2.01 -14.20 -16.58
N ARG A 94 1.30 -14.46 -17.68
CA ARG A 94 1.42 -15.66 -18.50
C ARG A 94 2.89 -15.77 -18.90
N VAL A 95 3.56 -16.82 -18.42
CA VAL A 95 4.90 -17.17 -18.87
C VAL A 95 4.76 -17.53 -20.36
N LEU A 96 5.17 -16.61 -21.23
CA LEU A 96 5.44 -16.93 -22.62
C LEU A 96 6.84 -17.55 -22.66
N HIS A 97 6.92 -18.86 -22.47
CA HIS A 97 8.04 -19.62 -22.98
C HIS A 97 7.78 -19.84 -24.47
N GLY A 98 8.58 -19.16 -25.29
CA GLY A 98 8.80 -19.55 -26.68
C GLY A 98 9.74 -20.75 -26.78
#